data_AF-F8NU37-F1
#
_entry.id   AF-F8NU37-F1
#
_cell.length_a   1.000
_cell.length_b   1.000
_cell.length_c   1.000
_cell.angle_alpha   90.00
_cell.angle_beta   90.00
_cell.angle_gamma   90.00
#
_symmetry.space_group_name_H-M   'P 1'
#
loop_
_entity.id
_entity.type
_entity.pdbx_description
1 polymer ?
#
loop_
_entity_poly.entity_id
_entity_poly.type
_entity_poly.pdbx_seq_one_letter_code
_entity_poly.pdbx_strand_id
1 'polypeptide(L)'
;APHHSRASWMKFWRRHKHELNRTETDEPLPNPPEKKLRYSRADDILLARYFYGKPEGTSDKIFQAFGRLHPHHPWKGWQEHHRIHKAKIDHFIQLLGSGETIDETEPNPPEA
;
A
#
# COMPACT_ATOMS: atom_id res chain seq x y z
N ALA A 1 -36.63 19.19 -17.42
CA ALA A 1 -36.33 18.24 -16.32
C ALA A 1 -34.85 18.35 -15.97
N PRO A 2 -34.44 18.38 -14.69
CA PRO A 2 -33.07 18.71 -14.30
C PRO A 2 -32.05 17.67 -14.78
N HIS A 3 -30.93 18.15 -15.31
CA HIS A 3 -29.86 17.41 -16.01
C HIS A 3 -28.88 16.74 -15.03
N HIS A 4 -29.33 15.76 -14.24
CA HIS A 4 -28.41 14.93 -13.45
C HIS A 4 -28.65 13.44 -13.68
N SER A 5 -27.61 12.74 -14.12
CA SER A 5 -27.63 11.28 -14.16
C SER A 5 -27.73 10.71 -12.74
N ARG A 6 -28.29 9.50 -12.61
CA ARG A 6 -28.41 8.77 -11.33
C ARG A 6 -27.06 8.62 -10.62
N ALA A 7 -25.96 8.51 -11.36
CA ALA A 7 -24.60 8.45 -10.83
C ALA A 7 -24.13 9.79 -10.24
N SER A 8 -24.40 10.91 -10.93
CA SER A 8 -24.11 12.25 -10.41
C SER A 8 -24.95 12.57 -9.18
N TRP A 9 -26.21 12.15 -9.15
CA TRP A 9 -27.09 12.27 -7.98
C TRP A 9 -26.60 11.45 -6.78
N MET A 10 -26.25 10.18 -6.98
CA MET A 10 -25.69 9.33 -5.91
C MET A 10 -24.38 9.90 -5.34
N LYS A 11 -23.50 10.49 -6.17
CA LYS A 11 -22.30 11.20 -5.70
C LYS A 11 -22.64 12.47 -4.94
N PHE A 12 -23.55 13.30 -5.46
CA PHE A 12 -24.01 14.52 -4.80
C PHE A 12 -24.63 14.19 -3.44
N TRP A 13 -25.55 13.24 -3.38
CA TRP A 13 -26.18 12.76 -2.16
C TRP A 13 -25.17 12.21 -1.16
N ARG A 14 -24.23 11.35 -1.58
CA ARG A 14 -23.22 10.79 -0.66
C ARG A 14 -22.35 11.87 -0.01
N ARG A 15 -22.03 12.95 -0.74
CA ARG A 15 -21.25 14.09 -0.22
C ARG A 15 -22.08 15.00 0.68
N HIS A 16 -23.28 15.38 0.25
CA HIS A 16 -24.05 16.46 0.90
C HIS A 16 -25.15 15.95 1.84
N LYS A 17 -25.42 14.63 1.93
CA LYS A 17 -26.45 14.09 2.84
C LYS A 17 -26.20 14.42 4.31
N HIS A 18 -24.93 14.63 4.69
CA HIS A 18 -24.55 14.95 6.07
C HIS A 18 -24.78 16.43 6.38
N GLU A 19 -24.83 17.31 5.38
CA GLU A 19 -25.14 18.73 5.54
C GLU A 19 -26.64 18.98 5.69
N LEU A 20 -27.47 18.11 5.11
CA LEU A 20 -28.94 18.25 5.10
C LEU A 20 -29.63 17.78 6.39
N ASN A 21 -28.95 16.99 7.25
CA ASN A 21 -29.55 16.37 8.43
C ASN A 21 -28.83 16.72 9.76
N ARG A 22 -27.87 17.67 9.76
CA ARG A 22 -27.16 18.07 10.98
C ARG A 22 -28.09 18.87 11.90
N THR A 23 -28.26 18.39 13.12
CA THR A 23 -28.75 19.19 14.26
C THR A 23 -27.56 19.62 15.11
N GLU A 24 -27.67 20.72 15.86
CA GLU A 24 -26.58 21.36 16.61
C GLU A 24 -25.94 20.45 17.70
N THR A 25 -26.60 19.34 18.03
CA THR A 25 -26.20 18.33 19.03
C THR A 25 -25.48 17.10 18.46
N ASP A 26 -25.20 17.05 17.15
CA ASP A 26 -24.64 15.85 16.51
C ASP A 26 -23.12 15.71 16.75
N GLU A 27 -22.68 14.51 17.17
CA GLU A 27 -21.29 14.20 17.52
C GLU A 27 -20.38 14.31 16.27
N PRO A 28 -19.12 14.81 16.40
CA PRO A 28 -18.23 14.93 15.24
C PRO A 28 -18.04 13.57 14.54
N LEU A 29 -18.08 13.59 13.20
CA LEU A 29 -17.88 12.38 12.40
C LEU A 29 -16.54 11.72 12.77
N PRO A 30 -16.49 10.38 12.84
CA PRO A 30 -15.23 9.69 13.03
C PRO A 30 -14.29 10.10 11.89
N ASN A 31 -13.03 10.37 12.25
CA ASN A 31 -12.02 10.70 11.26
C ASN A 31 -11.98 9.61 10.17
N PRO A 32 -11.79 9.99 8.90
CA PRO A 32 -11.66 9.00 7.83
C PRO A 32 -10.57 8.00 8.23
N PRO A 33 -10.78 6.69 7.95
CA PRO A 33 -9.81 5.67 8.31
C PRO A 33 -8.44 6.05 7.76
N GLU A 34 -7.40 5.81 8.55
CA GLU A 34 -6.03 6.15 8.17
C GLU A 34 -5.74 5.62 6.77
N LYS A 35 -5.21 6.52 5.93
CA LYS A 35 -4.94 6.27 4.51
C LYS A 35 -4.07 5.03 4.39
N LYS A 36 -4.30 4.23 3.34
CA LYS A 36 -3.36 3.18 2.90
C LYS A 36 -1.95 3.74 2.98
N LEU A 37 -1.09 3.15 3.82
CA LEU A 37 0.31 3.53 3.91
C LEU A 37 0.89 3.42 2.50
N ARG A 38 1.66 4.42 2.08
CA ARG A 38 2.38 4.35 0.81
C ARG A 38 3.56 3.40 1.01
N TYR A 39 3.83 2.58 0.01
CA TYR A 39 5.06 1.79 0.00
C TYR A 39 6.26 2.72 -0.06
N SER A 40 7.28 2.39 0.72
CA SER A 40 8.53 3.13 0.87
C SER A 40 9.70 2.34 0.28
N ARG A 41 10.88 2.96 0.18
CA ARG A 41 12.10 2.24 -0.17
C ARG A 41 12.44 1.16 0.86
N ALA A 42 12.17 1.41 2.13
CA ALA A 42 12.36 0.43 3.20
C ALA A 42 11.51 -0.83 2.94
N ASP A 43 10.30 -0.66 2.38
CA ASP A 43 9.44 -1.78 1.99
C ASP A 43 10.05 -2.64 0.87
N ASP A 44 10.70 -2.01 -0.12
CA ASP A 44 11.46 -2.73 -1.17
C ASP A 44 12.64 -3.52 -0.59
N ILE A 45 13.36 -2.91 0.36
CA ILE A 45 14.51 -3.53 1.04
C ILE A 45 14.06 -4.72 1.90
N LEU A 46 12.93 -4.61 2.60
CA LEU A 46 12.35 -5.71 3.39
C LEU A 46 12.02 -6.90 2.49
N LEU A 47 11.38 -6.66 1.34
CA LEU A 47 11.13 -7.71 0.36
C LEU A 47 12.44 -8.32 -0.13
N ALA A 48 13.42 -7.52 -0.53
CA ALA A 48 14.69 -8.02 -1.01
C ALA A 48 15.43 -8.89 0.02
N ARG A 49 15.50 -8.45 1.28
CA ARG A 49 16.10 -9.23 2.38
C ARG A 49 15.37 -10.54 2.62
N TYR A 50 14.04 -10.54 2.58
CA TYR A 50 13.23 -11.74 2.79
C TYR A 50 13.38 -12.76 1.65
N PHE A 51 13.35 -12.29 0.40
CA PHE A 51 13.49 -13.16 -0.77
C PHE A 51 14.95 -13.59 -1.05
N TYR A 52 15.94 -12.84 -0.58
CA TYR A 52 17.34 -13.25 -0.60
C TYR A 52 17.57 -14.55 0.17
N GLY A 53 16.86 -14.73 1.29
CA GLY A 53 16.87 -15.97 2.07
C GLY A 53 16.21 -17.18 1.38
N LYS A 54 15.69 -17.02 0.15
CA LYS A 54 14.98 -18.03 -0.64
C LYS A 54 13.92 -18.79 0.18
N PRO A 55 12.83 -18.12 0.57
CA PRO A 55 11.79 -18.75 1.38
C PRO A 55 11.13 -19.89 0.60
N GLU A 56 10.97 -21.04 1.27
CA GLU A 56 10.40 -22.26 0.68
C GLU A 56 8.87 -22.21 0.65
N GLY A 57 8.28 -22.73 -0.44
CA GLY A 57 6.84 -22.91 -0.59
C GLY A 57 6.22 -22.19 -1.78
N THR A 58 4.88 -22.13 -1.79
CA THR A 58 4.14 -21.42 -2.85
C THR A 58 4.17 -19.92 -2.62
N SER A 59 4.09 -19.13 -3.70
CA SER A 59 4.07 -17.67 -3.66
C SER A 59 3.09 -17.12 -2.61
N ASP A 60 1.85 -17.61 -2.60
CA ASP A 60 0.84 -17.17 -1.62
C ASP A 60 1.23 -17.47 -0.17
N LYS A 61 1.83 -18.64 0.12
CA LYS A 61 2.28 -18.98 1.47
C LYS A 61 3.43 -18.08 1.93
N ILE A 62 4.35 -17.78 1.01
CA ILE A 62 5.49 -16.89 1.24
C ILE A 62 5.00 -15.49 1.60
N PHE A 63 4.09 -14.91 0.79
CA PHE A 63 3.54 -13.58 1.05
C PHE A 63 2.63 -13.53 2.29
N GLN A 64 1.85 -14.59 2.56
CA GLN A 64 1.06 -14.66 3.80
C GLN A 64 1.94 -14.65 5.05
N ALA A 65 3.07 -15.40 5.03
CA ALA A 65 4.03 -15.37 6.11
C ALA A 65 4.69 -13.99 6.25
N PHE A 66 5.13 -13.40 5.13
CA PHE A 66 5.73 -12.06 5.10
C PHE A 66 4.78 -10.98 5.65
N GLY A 67 3.51 -10.99 5.23
CA GLY A 67 2.52 -10.03 5.71
C GLY A 67 2.18 -10.17 7.20
N ARG A 68 2.45 -11.32 7.83
CA ARG A 68 2.34 -11.48 9.30
C ARG A 68 3.53 -10.84 10.03
N LEU A 69 4.72 -10.84 9.41
CA LEU A 69 5.91 -10.19 9.96
C LEU A 69 5.85 -8.66 9.79
N HIS A 70 5.23 -8.21 8.70
CA HIS A 70 5.13 -6.80 8.31
C HIS A 70 3.67 -6.39 8.10
N PRO A 71 2.90 -6.20 9.21
CA PRO A 71 1.45 -6.02 9.16
C PRO A 71 1.02 -4.62 8.69
N HIS A 72 1.97 -3.72 8.42
CA HIS A 72 1.67 -2.38 7.91
C HIS A 72 1.12 -2.38 6.48
N HIS A 73 1.38 -3.44 5.71
CA HIS A 73 0.68 -3.73 4.46
C HIS A 73 0.12 -5.16 4.46
N PRO A 74 -1.06 -5.42 3.84
CA PRO A 74 -1.61 -6.77 3.74
C PRO A 74 -0.78 -7.62 2.76
N TRP A 75 -0.77 -8.95 2.94
CA TRP A 75 0.02 -9.86 2.10
C TRP A 75 -0.27 -9.75 0.59
N LYS A 76 -1.53 -9.49 0.20
CA LYS A 76 -1.87 -9.23 -1.21
C LYS A 76 -1.33 -7.89 -1.71
N GLY A 77 -1.26 -6.90 -0.83
CA GLY A 77 -0.61 -5.62 -1.12
C GLY A 77 0.88 -5.81 -1.35
N TRP A 78 1.54 -6.56 -0.47
CA TRP A 78 2.94 -6.94 -0.63
C TRP A 78 3.23 -7.71 -1.92
N GLN A 79 2.38 -8.67 -2.26
CA GLN A 79 2.48 -9.43 -3.50
C GLN A 79 2.37 -8.53 -4.74
N GLU A 80 1.41 -7.60 -4.74
CA GLU A 80 1.23 -6.65 -5.84
C GLU A 80 2.39 -5.66 -5.94
N HIS A 81 2.86 -5.14 -4.80
CA HIS A 81 4.03 -4.25 -4.73
C HIS A 81 5.28 -4.94 -5.28
N HIS A 82 5.54 -6.17 -4.84
CA HIS A 82 6.62 -7.00 -5.38
C HIS A 82 6.47 -7.24 -6.89
N ARG A 83 5.25 -7.44 -7.40
CA ARG A 83 5.00 -7.65 -8.83
C ARG A 83 5.31 -6.41 -9.65
N ILE A 84 4.89 -5.22 -9.20
CA ILE A 84 5.12 -3.95 -9.90
C ILE A 84 6.61 -3.55 -9.83
N HIS A 85 7.25 -3.73 -8.67
CA HIS A 85 8.65 -3.32 -8.43
C HIS A 85 9.66 -4.47 -8.56
N LYS A 86 9.29 -5.57 -9.23
CA LYS A 86 10.09 -6.80 -9.31
C LYS A 86 11.53 -6.53 -9.72
N ALA A 87 11.74 -5.74 -10.78
CA ALA A 87 13.08 -5.45 -11.29
C ALA A 87 13.96 -4.74 -10.26
N LYS A 88 13.39 -3.81 -9.49
CA LYS A 88 14.11 -3.08 -8.43
C LYS A 88 14.46 -3.98 -7.26
N ILE A 89 13.51 -4.82 -6.85
CA ILE A 89 13.71 -5.78 -5.76
C ILE A 89 14.73 -6.85 -6.15
N ASP A 90 14.68 -7.38 -7.37
CA ASP A 90 15.67 -8.32 -7.89
C ASP A 90 17.09 -7.71 -7.89
N HIS A 91 17.22 -6.43 -8.27
CA HIS A 91 18.50 -5.71 -8.18
C HIS A 91 19.01 -5.63 -6.74
N PHE A 92 18.14 -5.30 -5.77
CA PHE A 92 18.51 -5.34 -4.36
C PHE A 92 18.89 -6.75 -3.88
N ILE A 93 18.22 -7.80 -4.33
CA ILE A 93 18.60 -9.19 -4.02
C ILE A 93 20.00 -9.50 -4.55
N GLN A 94 20.35 -9.03 -5.75
CA GLN A 94 21.68 -9.20 -6.33
C GLN A 94 22.75 -8.48 -5.51
N LEU A 95 22.52 -7.21 -5.15
CA LEU A 95 23.44 -6.42 -4.32
C LEU A 95 23.69 -7.08 -2.96
N LEU A 96 22.63 -7.60 -2.31
CA LEU A 96 22.77 -8.39 -1.07
C LEU A 96 23.62 -9.65 -1.29
N GLY A 97 23.48 -10.32 -2.43
CA GLY A 97 24.31 -11.46 -2.81
C GLY A 97 25.78 -11.13 -3.06
N SER A 98 26.06 -9.90 -3.51
CA SER A 98 27.41 -9.38 -3.70
C SER A 98 28.10 -8.94 -2.40
N GLY A 99 27.37 -8.96 -1.27
CA GLY A 99 27.88 -8.47 0.02
C GLY A 99 27.85 -6.95 0.16
N GLU A 100 27.13 -6.25 -0.73
CA GLU A 100 26.99 -4.80 -0.68
C GLU A 100 25.91 -4.39 0.32
N THR A 101 26.17 -3.35 1.11
CA THR A 101 25.23 -2.88 2.14
C THR A 101 24.22 -1.93 1.50
N ILE A 102 22.96 -2.36 1.43
CA ILE A 102 21.87 -1.50 0.94
C ILE A 102 21.37 -0.63 2.09
N ASP A 103 21.75 0.64 2.06
CA ASP A 103 21.33 1.62 3.05
C ASP A 103 19.97 2.27 2.70
N GLU A 104 19.23 2.66 3.73
CA GLU A 104 17.88 3.23 3.65
C GLU A 104 17.89 4.70 3.21
N THR A 105 19.06 5.33 3.19
CA THR A 105 19.26 6.78 3.11
C THR A 105 19.31 7.34 1.67
N GLU A 106 19.38 6.49 0.65
CA GLU A 106 19.45 6.93 -0.75
C GLU A 106 18.05 7.36 -1.27
N PRO A 107 17.86 8.64 -1.66
CA PRO A 107 16.57 9.13 -2.13
C PRO A 107 16.12 8.36 -3.36
N ASN A 108 14.84 7.94 -3.35
CA ASN A 108 14.24 7.24 -4.48
C ASN A 108 14.27 8.19 -5.70
N PRO A 109 14.76 7.77 -6.88
CA PRO A 109 14.66 8.60 -8.07
C PRO A 109 13.19 8.92 -8.34
N PRO A 110 12.86 10.13 -8.80
CA PRO A 110 11.48 10.50 -9.09
C PRO A 110 10.92 9.54 -10.14
N GLU A 111 9.82 8.88 -9.82
CA GLU A 111 9.04 8.10 -10.78
C GLU A 111 8.54 9.06 -11.88
N ALA A 112 8.89 8.75 -13.13
CA ALA A 112 8.58 9.54 -14.32
C ALA A 112 7.12 9.38 -14.79
#